data_AF-D1VSS7-F1
#
_entry.id   AF-D1VSS7-F1
#
_cell.length_a   1.000
_cell.length_b   1.000
_cell.length_c   1.000
_cell.angle_alpha   90.00
_cell.angle_beta   90.00
_cell.angle_gamma   90.00
#
_symmetry.space_group_name_H-M   'P 1'
#
loop_
_entity.id
_entity.type
_entity.pdbx_description
1 polymer ?
#
loop_
_entity_poly.entity_id
_entity_poly.type
_entity_poly.pdbx_seq_one_letter_code
_entity_poly.pdbx_strand_id
1 'polypeptide(L)' 'MNDIILKLNKRLIKKKLIELNLTQSEFANKNNIAQSTLSNVLNGRQATTKTLNKIADGLGISVIELLED' A
#
# COMPACT_ATOMS: atom_id res chain seq x y z
N MET A 1 -3.28 20.51 -14.88
CA MET A 1 -2.24 19.54 -14.48
C MET A 1 -2.96 18.21 -14.43
N ASN A 2 -2.69 17.29 -15.37
CA ASN A 2 -3.25 15.95 -15.28
C ASN A 2 -2.52 15.28 -14.11
N ASP A 3 -3.14 15.29 -12.93
CA ASP A 3 -2.64 14.50 -11.81
C ASP A 3 -2.71 13.04 -12.25
N ILE A 4 -1.56 12.44 -12.52
CA ILE A 4 -1.44 11.02 -12.81
C ILE A 4 -1.91 10.32 -11.53
N ILE A 5 -3.15 9.80 -11.54
CA ILE A 5 -3.67 8.99 -10.45
C ILE A 5 -2.89 7.67 -10.47
N LEU A 6 -1.87 7.58 -9.63
CA LEU A 6 -1.12 6.35 -9.43
C LEU A 6 -2.01 5.33 -8.73
N LYS A 7 -2.38 4.28 -9.45
CA LYS A 7 -3.12 3.15 -8.89
C LYS A 7 -2.14 2.14 -8.30
N LEU A 8 -2.55 1.51 -7.21
CA LEU A 8 -1.74 0.47 -6.56
C LEU A 8 -2.19 -0.92 -6.98
N ASN A 9 -1.23 -1.82 -7.15
CA ASN A 9 -1.44 -3.21 -7.52
C ASN A 9 -2.06 -3.98 -6.33
N LYS A 10 -3.40 -3.90 -6.21
CA LYS A 10 -4.14 -4.52 -5.10
C LYS A 10 -3.94 -6.02 -5.01
N ARG A 11 -3.75 -6.69 -6.16
CA ARG A 11 -3.53 -8.13 -6.23
C ARG A 11 -2.19 -8.50 -5.60
N LEU A 12 -1.13 -7.76 -5.94
CA LEU A 12 0.19 -7.93 -5.33
C LEU A 12 0.13 -7.69 -3.82
N ILE A 13 -0.52 -6.59 -3.38
CA ILE A 13 -0.61 -6.26 -1.95
C ILE A 13 -1.32 -7.38 -1.18
N LYS A 14 -2.46 -7.88 -1.68
CA LYS A 14 -3.16 -9.00 -1.03
C LYS A 14 -2.30 -10.26 -0.97
N LYS A 15 -1.59 -10.60 -2.05
CA LYS A 15 -0.66 -11.73 -2.08
C LYS A 15 0.43 -11.57 -1.02
N LYS A 16 1.05 -10.39 -0.93
CA LYS A 16 2.10 -10.09 0.07
C LYS A 16 1.60 -10.15 1.50
N LEU A 17 0.39 -9.67 1.77
CA LEU A 17 -0.24 -9.79 3.09
C LEU A 17 -0.47 -11.26 3.49
N ILE A 18 -0.87 -12.12 2.56
CA ILE A 18 -1.01 -13.56 2.79
C ILE A 18 0.37 -14.20 3.07
N GLU A 19 1.40 -13.88 2.28
CA GLU A 19 2.78 -14.36 2.49
C GLU A 19 3.32 -13.96 3.87
N LEU A 20 2.95 -12.78 4.36
CA LEU A 20 3.35 -12.27 5.68
C LEU A 20 2.46 -12.77 6.83
N ASN A 21 1.38 -13.51 6.54
CA ASN A 21 0.35 -13.91 7.51
C ASN A 21 -0.22 -12.70 8.31
N LEU A 22 -0.56 -11.62 7.59
CA LEU A 22 -1.11 -10.40 8.18
C LEU A 22 -2.45 -10.02 7.54
N THR A 23 -3.39 -9.61 8.37
CA THR A 23 -4.56 -8.84 7.93
C THR A 23 -4.14 -7.41 7.56
N GLN A 24 -5.01 -6.68 6.84
CA GLN A 24 -4.75 -5.27 6.53
C GLN A 24 -4.61 -4.39 7.77
N SER A 25 -5.40 -4.66 8.82
CA SER A 25 -5.36 -3.91 10.09
C SER A 25 -4.06 -4.16 10.84
N GLU A 26 -3.63 -5.41 10.94
CA GLU A 26 -2.35 -5.77 11.57
C GLU A 26 -1.17 -5.17 10.80
N PHE A 27 -1.20 -5.25 9.48
CA PHE A 27 -0.18 -4.62 8.63
C PHE A 27 -0.11 -3.10 8.85
N ALA A 28 -1.27 -2.42 8.87
CA ALA A 28 -1.33 -0.98 9.09
C ALA A 28 -0.74 -0.60 10.46
N ASN A 29 -1.15 -1.31 11.51
CA ASN A 29 -0.67 -1.10 12.87
C ASN A 29 0.85 -1.33 12.96
N LYS A 30 1.35 -2.45 12.42
CA LYS A 30 2.78 -2.82 12.43
C LYS A 30 3.66 -1.78 11.73
N ASN A 31 3.15 -1.12 10.69
CA ASN A 31 3.90 -0.15 9.90
C ASN A 31 3.60 1.32 10.27
N ASN A 32 2.91 1.56 11.38
CA ASN A 32 2.52 2.90 11.82
C ASN A 32 1.77 3.68 10.73
N ILE A 33 0.78 3.02 10.13
CA ILE A 33 -0.16 3.57 9.15
C ILE A 33 -1.54 3.50 9.80
N ALA A 34 -2.29 4.61 9.76
CA ALA A 34 -3.70 4.56 10.18
C ALA A 34 -4.47 3.61 9.26
N GLN A 35 -5.30 2.72 9.80
CA GLN A 35 -6.07 1.76 9.01
C GLN A 35 -6.94 2.46 7.96
N SER A 36 -7.51 3.62 8.30
CA SER A 36 -8.26 4.47 7.37
C SER A 36 -7.39 4.98 6.22
N THR A 37 -6.13 5.33 6.48
CA THR A 37 -5.17 5.71 5.43
C THR A 37 -4.89 4.53 4.51
N LEU A 38 -4.57 3.34 5.05
CA LEU A 38 -4.33 2.16 4.21
C LEU A 38 -5.56 1.81 3.36
N SER A 39 -6.76 1.81 3.96
CA SER A 39 -8.01 1.55 3.25
C SER A 39 -8.27 2.57 2.14
N ASN A 40 -8.09 3.87 2.42
CA ASN A 40 -8.24 4.94 1.43
C ASN A 40 -7.30 4.73 0.23
N VAL A 41 -6.03 4.41 0.52
CA VAL A 41 -5.00 4.18 -0.49
C VAL A 41 -5.31 2.94 -1.33
N LEU A 42 -5.71 1.83 -0.70
CA LEU A 42 -6.16 0.62 -1.41
C LEU A 42 -7.44 0.83 -2.22
N ASN A 43 -8.23 1.86 -1.92
CA ASN A 43 -9.42 2.25 -2.67
C ASN A 43 -9.16 3.34 -3.73
N GLY A 44 -7.89 3.66 -4.00
CA GLY A 44 -7.50 4.56 -5.09
C GLY A 44 -7.48 6.04 -4.70
N ARG A 45 -7.50 6.37 -3.39
CA ARG A 45 -7.18 7.74 -2.95
C ARG A 45 -5.68 7.97 -3.04
N GLN A 46 -5.32 9.21 -3.37
CA GLN A 46 -3.95 9.69 -3.42
C GLN A 46 -3.25 9.45 -2.07
N ALA A 47 -2.01 8.96 -2.15
CA ALA A 47 -1.13 8.73 -1.01
C ALA A 47 0.09 9.65 -1.12
N THR A 48 0.64 10.05 0.03
CA THR A 48 1.97 10.69 0.02
C THR A 48 3.04 9.65 -0.33
N THR A 49 4.16 10.09 -0.90
CA THR A 49 5.35 9.25 -1.12
C THR A 49 5.80 8.55 0.16
N LYS A 50 5.73 9.24 1.30
CA LYS A 50 6.01 8.66 2.63
C LYS A 50 5.10 7.49 2.97
N THR A 51 3.80 7.59 2.68
CA THR A 51 2.85 6.49 2.90
C THR A 51 3.13 5.32 1.96
N LEU A 52 3.43 5.59 0.69
CA LEU A 52 3.78 4.56 -0.29
C LEU A 52 5.05 3.81 0.10
N ASN A 53 6.09 4.51 0.53
CA ASN A 53 7.33 3.89 1.00
C ASN A 53 7.08 2.99 2.21
N LYS A 54 6.33 3.44 3.22
CA LYS A 54 5.96 2.58 4.36
C LYS A 54 5.23 1.31 3.95
N ILE A 55 4.35 1.40 2.95
CA ILE A 55 3.63 0.23 2.43
C ILE A 55 4.60 -0.71 1.71
N ALA A 56 5.44 -0.18 0.81
CA ALA A 56 6.41 -0.96 0.06
C ALA A 56 7.43 -1.66 0.99
N ASP A 57 8.04 -0.91 1.91
CA ASP A 57 8.98 -1.40 2.92
C ASP A 57 8.34 -2.49 3.79
N GLY A 58 7.11 -2.25 4.26
CA GLY A 58 6.37 -3.22 5.08
C GLY A 58 6.03 -4.51 4.33
N LEU A 59 5.85 -4.44 3.01
CA LEU A 59 5.58 -5.60 2.15
C LEU A 59 6.87 -6.26 1.63
N GLY A 60 8.03 -5.66 1.85
CA GLY A 60 9.32 -6.16 1.34
C GLY A 60 9.44 -6.11 -0.18
N ILE A 61 8.88 -5.08 -0.82
CA ILE A 61 8.94 -4.85 -2.27
C ILE A 61 9.40 -3.42 -2.55
N SER A 62 9.80 -3.14 -3.79
CA SER A 62 10.05 -1.76 -4.21
C SER A 62 8.73 -0.98 -4.36
N VAL A 63 8.79 0.34 -4.22
CA VAL A 63 7.63 1.21 -4.47
C VAL A 63 7.15 1.12 -5.93
N ILE A 64 8.02 0.75 -6.87
CA ILE A 64 7.67 0.60 -8.29
C ILE A 64 6.77 -0.63 -8.47
N GLU A 65 7.11 -1.76 -7.84
CA GLU A 65 6.27 -2.98 -7.87
C GLU A 65 4.88 -2.75 -7.25
N LEU A 66 4.76 -1.78 -6.32
CA LEU A 66 3.51 -1.43 -5.69
C LEU A 66 2.51 -0.78 -6.65
N LEU A 67 2.97 -0.20 -7.76
CA LEU A 67 2.15 0.53 -8.72
C LEU A 67 1.54 -0.43 -9.77
N GLU A 68 0.36 -0.08 -10.28
CA GLU A 68 -0.18 -0.69 -11.52
C GLU A 68 0.51 -0.06 -12.74
N ASP A 69 0.67 -0.85 -13.81
CA ASP A 69 1.09 -0.37 -15.14
C ASP A 69 0.04 0.56 -15.77
#